data_AF-A0A6B3GCG8-F1
#
_entry.id   AF-A0A6B3GCG8-F1
#
_cell.length_a   1.000
_cell.length_b   1.000
_cell.length_c   1.000
_cell.angle_alpha   90.00
_cell.angle_beta   90.00
_cell.angle_gamma   90.00
#
_symmetry.space_group_name_H-M   'P 1'
#
loop_
_entity.id
_entity.type
_entity.pdbx_description
1 polymer ?
#
loop_
_entity_poly.entity_id
_entity_poly.type
_entity_poly.pdbx_seq_one_letter_code
_entity_poly.pdbx_strand_id
1 'polypeptide(L)'
;MTSLDKPTSDTDQSHRTDPQHTGGRHAAQQDAESKAVTEAALFEAFGGVRGMVETVLPGLLFVTIFTINKNLNASAIAALAVSLVLVVVRLIRRDTVKHAFSGVFGVAFGILFAKMTGDAKDFYLPGMLYTLGLSVAYIATAAAGVPLIGLILGPVFKENLSWRTRNPGRKKAYTRASYAWGFILLAKCAILFPL
;
A
#
# COMPACT_ATOMS: atom_id res chain seq x y z
N MET A 1 -1.28 24.55 -70.79
CA MET A 1 -0.03 25.34 -70.89
C MET A 1 -0.48 26.79 -70.74
N THR A 2 -0.22 27.53 -69.66
CA THR A 2 1.04 27.97 -69.01
C THR A 2 0.69 28.49 -67.60
N SER A 3 1.23 27.96 -66.50
CA SER A 3 2.44 28.38 -65.75
C SER A 3 2.39 29.75 -65.05
N LEU A 4 2.39 29.71 -63.70
CA LEU A 4 3.03 30.60 -62.70
C LEU A 4 2.80 32.12 -62.75
N ASP A 5 2.29 32.71 -61.65
CA ASP A 5 3.17 33.34 -60.63
C ASP A 5 2.41 33.83 -59.38
N LYS A 6 3.12 33.82 -58.25
CA LYS A 6 2.71 34.42 -56.96
C LYS A 6 3.38 35.80 -56.83
N PRO A 7 2.80 36.76 -56.12
CA PRO A 7 3.53 37.25 -54.95
C PRO A 7 2.65 37.44 -53.72
N THR A 8 3.27 37.24 -52.56
CA THR A 8 2.72 37.47 -51.22
C THR A 8 3.04 38.92 -50.86
N SER A 9 2.06 39.74 -50.45
CA SER A 9 2.32 40.97 -49.67
C SER A 9 1.08 41.35 -48.86
N ASP A 10 1.23 41.23 -47.54
CA ASP A 10 0.73 42.11 -46.49
C ASP A 10 -0.78 42.35 -46.33
N THR A 11 -1.35 41.64 -45.36
CA THR A 11 -2.18 42.30 -44.36
C THR A 11 -1.81 41.73 -42.99
N ASP A 12 -0.91 42.46 -42.35
CA ASP A 12 -0.71 42.44 -40.91
C ASP A 12 -2.00 42.96 -40.25
N GLN A 13 -2.81 42.04 -39.73
CA GLN A 13 -3.79 42.31 -38.67
C GLN A 13 -3.54 41.34 -37.53
N SER A 14 -2.52 41.66 -36.75
CA SER A 14 -2.51 41.68 -35.29
C SER A 14 -3.82 41.24 -34.58
N HIS A 15 -4.08 39.94 -34.58
CA HIS A 15 -4.81 39.27 -33.49
C HIS A 15 -3.99 38.08 -32.99
N ARG A 16 -2.72 38.34 -32.65
CA ARG A 16 -1.87 37.34 -32.00
C ARG A 16 -2.05 37.48 -30.49
N THR A 17 -3.06 36.78 -29.95
CA THR A 17 -3.08 36.40 -28.54
C THR A 17 -1.75 35.71 -28.23
N ASP A 18 -0.93 36.31 -27.38
CA ASP A 18 0.29 35.69 -26.84
C ASP A 18 -0.05 34.32 -26.23
N PRO A 19 0.38 33.18 -26.82
CA PRO A 19 0.09 31.86 -26.28
C PRO A 19 0.98 31.50 -25.07
N GLN A 20 1.96 32.35 -24.76
CA GLN A 20 3.12 31.94 -23.98
C GLN A 20 2.96 32.18 -22.46
N HIS A 21 1.97 32.99 -22.05
CA HIS A 21 1.69 33.23 -20.63
C HIS A 21 0.58 32.35 -20.03
N THR A 22 -0.23 31.70 -20.87
CA THR A 22 -1.34 30.83 -20.45
C THR A 22 -0.88 29.42 -20.11
N GLY A 23 0.08 28.85 -20.85
CA GLY A 23 0.55 27.47 -20.64
C GLY A 23 1.15 27.20 -19.26
N GLY A 24 1.95 28.12 -18.73
CA GLY A 24 2.55 27.98 -17.39
C GLY A 24 1.54 28.14 -16.25
N ARG A 25 0.52 28.99 -16.43
CA ARG A 25 -0.59 29.15 -15.48
C ARG A 25 -1.51 27.93 -15.48
N HIS A 26 -1.83 27.37 -16.63
CA HIS A 26 -2.64 26.16 -16.73
C HIS A 26 -1.93 24.92 -16.18
N ALA A 27 -0.62 24.75 -16.42
CA ALA A 27 0.17 23.66 -15.84
C ALA A 27 0.28 23.78 -14.31
N ALA A 28 0.61 24.98 -13.79
CA ALA A 28 0.67 25.21 -12.34
C ALA A 28 -0.69 25.02 -11.65
N GLN A 29 -1.78 25.36 -12.35
CA GLN A 29 -3.15 25.20 -11.83
C GLN A 29 -3.61 23.74 -11.87
N GLN A 30 -3.24 22.97 -12.91
CA GLN A 30 -3.47 21.52 -12.98
C GLN A 30 -2.65 20.75 -11.93
N ASP A 31 -1.41 21.16 -11.67
CA ASP A 31 -0.59 20.57 -10.61
C ASP A 31 -1.15 20.87 -9.22
N ALA A 32 -1.61 22.10 -8.98
CA ALA A 32 -2.26 22.49 -7.74
C ALA A 32 -3.59 21.74 -7.52
N GLU A 33 -4.40 21.59 -8.57
CA GLU A 33 -5.66 20.84 -8.54
C GLU A 33 -5.41 19.34 -8.30
N SER A 34 -4.42 18.74 -8.99
CA SER A 34 -4.03 17.34 -8.80
C SER A 34 -3.52 17.06 -7.38
N LYS A 35 -2.72 17.99 -6.82
CA LYS A 35 -2.29 17.93 -5.42
C LYS A 35 -3.47 18.02 -4.46
N ALA A 36 -4.39 18.97 -4.64
CA ALA A 36 -5.56 19.12 -3.80
C ALA A 36 -6.48 17.89 -3.84
N VAL A 37 -6.68 17.31 -5.04
CA VAL A 37 -7.44 16.06 -5.21
C VAL A 37 -6.73 14.89 -4.54
N THR A 38 -5.41 14.80 -4.64
CA THR A 38 -4.61 13.77 -3.96
C THR A 38 -4.67 13.92 -2.45
N GLU A 39 -4.53 15.14 -1.92
CA GLU A 39 -4.64 15.44 -0.48
C GLU A 39 -6.03 15.11 0.06
N ALA A 40 -7.08 15.49 -0.67
CA ALA A 40 -8.46 15.14 -0.31
C ALA A 40 -8.68 13.62 -0.33
N ALA A 41 -8.21 12.93 -1.38
CA ALA A 41 -8.31 11.47 -1.47
C ALA A 41 -7.53 10.75 -0.38
N LEU A 42 -6.35 11.27 0.01
CA LEU A 42 -5.56 10.76 1.13
C LEU A 42 -6.28 11.00 2.45
N PHE A 43 -6.76 12.21 2.69
CA PHE A 43 -7.50 12.55 3.90
C PHE A 43 -8.75 11.68 4.07
N GLU A 44 -9.49 11.46 2.98
CA GLU A 44 -10.64 10.57 2.95
C GLU A 44 -10.26 9.10 3.12
N ALA A 45 -9.16 8.64 2.50
CA ALA A 45 -8.63 7.29 2.68
C ALA A 45 -8.22 7.01 4.14
N PHE A 46 -7.75 8.02 4.86
CA PHE A 46 -7.48 7.90 6.29
C PHE A 46 -8.73 7.99 7.17
N GLY A 47 -9.90 8.37 6.63
CA GLY A 47 -11.16 8.50 7.36
C GLY A 47 -11.39 9.89 7.98
N GLY A 48 -10.81 10.92 7.38
CA GLY A 48 -10.89 12.30 7.83
C GLY A 48 -10.18 12.55 9.17
N VAL A 49 -10.56 13.64 9.86
CA VAL A 49 -9.93 14.05 11.13
C VAL A 49 -9.96 12.92 12.17
N ARG A 50 -11.12 12.26 12.31
CA ARG A 50 -11.29 11.19 13.28
C ARG A 50 -10.39 9.99 12.94
N GLY A 51 -10.33 9.62 11.67
CA GLY A 51 -9.46 8.55 11.22
C GLY A 51 -7.97 8.87 11.43
N MET A 52 -7.55 10.12 11.22
CA MET A 52 -6.20 10.57 11.59
C MET A 52 -5.91 10.47 13.09
N VAL A 53 -6.86 10.82 13.95
CA VAL A 53 -6.68 10.63 15.41
C VAL A 53 -6.55 9.14 15.73
N GLU A 54 -7.41 8.31 15.16
CA GLU A 54 -7.39 6.85 15.36
C GLU A 54 -6.07 6.19 14.88
N THR A 55 -5.41 6.73 13.85
CA THR A 55 -4.13 6.20 13.35
C THR A 55 -2.92 6.66 14.16
N VAL A 56 -2.93 7.90 14.67
CA VAL A 56 -1.81 8.45 15.43
C VAL A 56 -1.84 8.00 16.91
N LEU A 57 -3.04 7.87 17.47
CA LEU A 57 -3.24 7.62 18.91
C LEU A 57 -2.51 6.38 19.44
N PRO A 58 -2.53 5.20 18.78
CA PRO A 58 -1.80 4.05 19.28
C PRO A 58 -0.28 4.22 19.30
N GLY A 59 0.25 4.85 18.26
CA GLY A 59 1.69 5.13 18.17
C GLY A 59 2.14 6.11 19.24
N LEU A 60 1.35 7.17 19.47
CA LEU A 60 1.62 8.14 20.53
C LEU A 60 1.60 7.46 21.91
N LEU A 61 0.57 6.67 22.21
CA LEU A 61 0.46 5.91 23.46
C LEU A 61 1.64 4.97 23.67
N PHE A 62 2.06 4.24 22.65
CA PHE A 62 3.23 3.39 22.72
C PHE A 62 4.47 4.19 23.14
N VAL A 63 4.75 5.31 22.46
CA VAL A 63 5.92 6.15 22.73
C VAL A 63 5.87 6.72 24.15
N THR A 64 4.71 7.18 24.61
CA THR A 64 4.53 7.72 25.96
C THR A 64 4.78 6.66 27.02
N ILE A 65 4.14 5.48 26.91
CA ILE A 65 4.29 4.39 27.89
C ILE A 65 5.72 3.86 27.88
N PHE A 66 6.33 3.69 26.71
CA PHE A 66 7.70 3.22 26.58
C PHE A 66 8.71 4.21 27.14
N THR A 67 8.49 5.51 26.94
CA THR A 67 9.34 6.56 27.51
C THR A 67 9.37 6.50 29.05
N ILE A 68 8.22 6.23 29.67
CA ILE A 68 8.06 6.18 31.13
C ILE A 68 8.57 4.86 31.71
N ASN A 69 8.10 3.72 31.19
CA ASN A 69 8.36 2.41 31.79
C ASN A 69 9.63 1.74 31.26
N LYS A 70 10.19 2.20 30.13
CA LYS A 70 11.31 1.57 29.38
C LYS A 70 11.11 0.08 29.07
N ASN A 71 9.89 -0.43 29.27
CA ASN A 71 9.54 -1.83 29.07
C ASN A 71 8.81 -1.98 27.74
N LEU A 72 9.50 -2.55 26.76
CA LEU A 72 8.99 -2.72 25.41
C LEU A 72 7.72 -3.58 25.38
N ASN A 73 7.70 -4.67 26.15
CA ASN A 73 6.59 -5.62 26.15
C ASN A 73 5.32 -5.00 26.73
N ALA A 74 5.41 -4.37 27.89
CA ALA A 74 4.25 -3.73 28.53
C ALA A 74 3.68 -2.59 27.67
N SER A 75 4.55 -1.79 27.05
CA SER A 75 4.15 -0.67 26.20
C SER A 75 3.52 -1.15 24.89
N ALA A 76 4.08 -2.20 24.29
CA ALA A 76 3.54 -2.81 23.07
C ALA A 76 2.18 -3.45 23.34
N ILE A 77 2.03 -4.22 24.42
CA ILE A 77 0.76 -4.87 24.78
C ILE A 77 -0.33 -3.82 25.05
N ALA A 78 -0.02 -2.75 25.78
CA ALA A 78 -0.98 -1.68 26.05
C ALA A 78 -1.43 -0.96 24.77
N ALA A 79 -0.48 -0.59 23.90
CA ALA A 79 -0.79 0.05 22.62
C ALA A 79 -1.58 -0.87 21.68
N LEU A 80 -1.27 -2.17 21.66
CA LEU A 80 -2.01 -3.18 20.92
C LEU A 80 -3.43 -3.35 21.45
N ALA A 81 -3.63 -3.39 22.77
CA ALA A 81 -4.95 -3.50 23.37
C ALA A 81 -5.83 -2.30 23.01
N VAL A 82 -5.29 -1.08 23.08
CA VAL A 82 -6.03 0.14 22.68
C VAL A 82 -6.33 0.13 21.18
N SER A 83 -5.36 -0.24 20.34
CA SER A 83 -5.59 -0.39 18.89
C SER A 83 -6.73 -1.36 18.60
N LEU A 84 -6.75 -2.49 19.31
CA LEU A 84 -7.75 -3.52 19.14
C LEU A 84 -9.15 -3.02 19.53
N VAL A 85 -9.26 -2.27 20.63
CA VAL A 85 -10.53 -1.65 21.04
C VAL A 85 -11.03 -0.68 19.97
N LEU A 86 -10.16 0.17 19.41
CA LEU A 86 -10.52 1.09 18.33
C LEU A 86 -11.03 0.34 17.10
N VAL A 87 -10.35 -0.76 16.72
CA VAL A 87 -10.77 -1.63 15.61
C VAL A 87 -12.13 -2.26 15.88
N VAL A 88 -12.38 -2.75 17.09
CA VAL A 88 -13.67 -3.35 17.48
C VAL A 88 -14.80 -2.31 17.44
N VAL A 89 -14.55 -1.10 17.96
CA VAL A 89 -15.52 0.01 17.88
C VAL A 89 -15.86 0.35 16.43
N ARG A 90 -14.84 0.36 15.55
CA ARG A 90 -15.01 0.60 14.12
C ARG A 90 -15.81 -0.51 13.43
N LEU A 91 -15.59 -1.76 13.84
CA LEU A 91 -16.32 -2.92 13.35
C LEU A 91 -17.80 -2.91 13.74
N ILE A 92 -18.11 -2.54 14.99
CA ILE A 92 -19.49 -2.38 15.47
C ILE A 92 -20.21 -1.28 14.67
N ARG A 93 -19.50 -0.24 14.24
CA ARG A 93 -20.02 0.85 13.39
C ARG A 93 -20.24 0.45 11.93
N ARG A 94 -19.97 -0.81 11.55
CA ARG A 94 -20.15 -1.39 10.19
C ARG A 94 -19.27 -0.79 9.09
N ASP A 95 -18.18 -0.11 9.44
CA ASP A 95 -17.15 0.23 8.46
C ASP A 95 -16.44 -1.06 8.00
N THR A 96 -16.27 -1.22 6.67
CA THR A 96 -15.61 -2.34 5.95
C THR A 96 -15.24 -3.57 6.80
N VAL A 97 -16.28 -4.34 7.15
CA VAL A 97 -16.26 -5.50 8.06
C VAL A 97 -15.21 -6.58 7.71
N LYS A 98 -14.81 -6.66 6.43
CA LYS A 98 -13.89 -7.69 5.92
C LYS A 98 -12.47 -7.63 6.54
N HIS A 99 -11.99 -6.45 6.94
CA HIS A 99 -10.63 -6.30 7.48
C HIS A 99 -10.53 -6.44 9.00
N ALA A 100 -11.61 -6.22 9.73
CA ALA A 100 -11.57 -6.29 11.19
C ALA A 100 -11.55 -7.74 11.70
N PHE A 101 -12.15 -8.68 10.96
CA PHE A 101 -12.09 -10.11 11.30
C PHE A 101 -10.64 -10.62 11.34
N SER A 102 -9.81 -10.25 10.35
CA SER A 102 -8.39 -10.68 10.33
C SER A 102 -7.61 -10.20 11.55
N GLY A 103 -7.94 -9.02 12.10
CA GLY A 103 -7.29 -8.50 13.32
C GLY A 103 -7.68 -9.28 14.57
N VAL A 104 -8.97 -9.55 14.76
CA VAL A 104 -9.48 -10.33 15.90
C VAL A 104 -8.93 -11.76 15.87
N PHE A 105 -8.95 -12.42 14.71
CA PHE A 105 -8.37 -13.75 14.57
C PHE A 105 -6.85 -13.73 14.82
N GLY A 106 -6.13 -12.73 14.29
CA GLY A 106 -4.70 -12.59 14.53
C GLY A 106 -4.35 -12.51 16.01
N VAL A 107 -5.08 -11.69 16.79
CA VAL A 107 -4.87 -11.58 18.25
C VAL A 107 -5.25 -12.87 18.96
N ALA A 108 -6.35 -13.52 18.59
CA ALA A 108 -6.77 -14.79 19.18
C ALA A 108 -5.71 -15.88 19.00
N PHE A 109 -5.15 -16.01 17.78
CA PHE A 109 -4.05 -16.95 17.51
C PHE A 109 -2.77 -16.57 18.27
N GLY A 110 -2.43 -15.29 18.35
CA GLY A 110 -1.28 -14.84 19.14
C GLY A 110 -1.40 -15.21 20.63
N ILE A 111 -2.56 -14.96 21.25
CA ILE A 111 -2.80 -15.34 22.65
C ILE A 111 -2.73 -16.86 22.83
N LEU A 112 -3.29 -17.63 21.90
CA LEU A 112 -3.27 -19.08 21.97
C LEU A 112 -1.83 -19.63 21.96
N PHE A 113 -0.99 -19.13 21.06
CA PHE A 113 0.42 -19.54 20.97
C PHE A 113 1.21 -19.15 22.21
N ALA A 114 1.10 -17.90 22.67
CA ALA A 114 1.76 -17.43 23.90
C ALA A 114 1.35 -18.24 25.14
N LYS A 115 0.07 -18.66 25.23
CA LYS A 115 -0.40 -19.52 26.32
C LYS A 115 0.11 -20.95 26.22
N MET A 116 0.25 -21.50 25.01
CA MET A 116 0.76 -22.86 24.82
C MET A 116 2.24 -22.98 25.13
N THR A 117 3.04 -21.96 24.80
CA THR A 117 4.50 -22.00 25.01
C THR A 117 4.95 -21.39 26.34
N GLY A 118 4.09 -20.58 26.97
CA GLY A 118 4.41 -19.92 28.24
C GLY A 118 5.30 -18.67 28.11
N ASP A 119 5.64 -18.26 26.88
CA ASP A 119 6.40 -17.05 26.59
C ASP A 119 5.52 -16.03 25.84
N ALA A 120 5.53 -14.78 26.30
CA ALA A 120 4.81 -13.68 25.67
C ALA A 120 5.36 -13.34 24.27
N LYS A 121 6.62 -13.65 23.98
CA LYS A 121 7.23 -13.44 22.65
C LYS A 121 6.53 -14.26 21.56
N ASP A 122 6.00 -15.42 21.90
CA ASP A 122 5.32 -16.30 20.95
C ASP A 122 3.94 -15.79 20.52
N PHE A 123 3.47 -14.69 21.11
CA PHE A 123 2.34 -13.95 20.58
C PHE A 123 2.54 -13.55 19.10
N TYR A 124 3.77 -13.25 18.70
CA TYR A 124 4.10 -12.84 17.33
C TYR A 124 4.38 -14.02 16.39
N LEU A 125 4.58 -15.23 16.93
CA LEU A 125 4.97 -16.41 16.18
C LEU A 125 4.02 -16.74 15.01
N PRO A 126 2.68 -16.72 15.19
CA PRO A 126 1.74 -17.00 14.11
C PRO A 126 1.90 -16.03 12.93
N GLY A 127 2.06 -14.73 13.23
CA GLY A 127 2.24 -13.70 12.20
C GLY A 127 3.58 -13.81 11.48
N MET A 128 4.64 -14.17 12.20
CA MET A 128 5.95 -14.44 11.62
C MET A 128 5.92 -15.66 10.69
N LEU A 129 5.28 -16.75 11.12
CA LEU A 129 5.16 -17.97 10.33
C LEU A 129 4.32 -17.74 9.07
N TYR A 130 3.24 -16.96 9.17
CA TYR A 130 2.45 -16.54 8.02
C TYR A 130 3.29 -15.74 7.02
N THR A 131 4.06 -14.76 7.50
CA THR A 131 4.92 -13.92 6.66
C THR A 131 6.01 -14.73 5.97
N LEU A 132 6.61 -15.69 6.69
CA LEU A 132 7.59 -16.62 6.15
C LEU A 132 6.97 -17.53 5.08
N GLY A 133 5.79 -18.10 5.35
CA GLY A 133 5.04 -18.89 4.37
C GLY A 133 4.70 -18.09 3.12
N LEU A 134 4.30 -16.82 3.27
CA LEU A 134 4.00 -15.93 2.15
C LEU A 134 5.26 -15.62 1.32
N SER A 135 6.39 -15.38 1.98
CA SER A 135 7.69 -15.23 1.33
C SER A 135 8.04 -16.44 0.47
N VAL A 136 7.95 -17.64 1.06
CA VAL A 136 8.21 -18.90 0.35
C VAL A 136 7.23 -19.07 -0.81
N ALA A 137 5.95 -18.76 -0.63
CA ALA A 137 4.95 -18.84 -1.69
C ALA A 137 5.29 -17.92 -2.87
N TYR A 138 5.70 -16.67 -2.62
CA TYR A 138 6.12 -15.75 -3.68
C TYR A 138 7.32 -16.29 -4.47
N ILE A 139 8.34 -16.81 -3.79
CA ILE A 139 9.55 -17.34 -4.42
C ILE A 139 9.27 -18.65 -5.17
N ALA A 140 8.61 -19.60 -4.52
CA ALA A 140 8.33 -20.93 -5.08
C ALA A 140 7.41 -20.85 -6.30
N THR A 141 6.36 -20.02 -6.25
CA THR A 141 5.46 -19.84 -7.40
C THR A 141 6.12 -19.10 -8.55
N ALA A 142 6.98 -18.12 -8.27
CA ALA A 142 7.80 -17.47 -9.29
C ALA A 142 8.79 -18.44 -9.94
N ALA A 143 9.42 -19.32 -9.15
CA ALA A 143 10.31 -20.38 -9.62
C ALA A 143 9.58 -21.44 -10.45
N ALA A 144 8.36 -21.82 -10.07
CA ALA A 144 7.48 -22.70 -10.83
C ALA A 144 6.90 -22.05 -12.11
N GLY A 145 7.25 -20.80 -12.41
CA GLY A 145 6.81 -20.08 -13.61
C GLY A 145 5.37 -19.55 -13.54
N VAL A 146 4.77 -19.57 -12.35
CA VAL A 146 3.40 -19.14 -12.05
C VAL A 146 3.38 -18.06 -10.97
N PRO A 147 4.07 -16.92 -11.16
CA PRO A 147 4.26 -15.91 -10.10
C PRO A 147 2.97 -15.53 -9.40
N LEU A 148 2.98 -15.55 -8.06
CA LEU A 148 1.81 -15.24 -7.23
C LEU A 148 1.22 -13.87 -7.54
N ILE A 149 2.06 -12.87 -7.84
CA ILE A 149 1.59 -11.55 -8.27
C ILE A 149 0.77 -11.63 -9.56
N GLY A 150 1.15 -12.49 -10.51
CA GLY A 150 0.37 -12.69 -11.73
C GLY A 150 -0.97 -13.38 -11.49
N LEU A 151 -1.05 -14.29 -10.52
CA LEU A 151 -2.31 -14.89 -10.08
C LEU A 151 -3.26 -13.87 -9.43
N ILE A 152 -2.71 -12.94 -8.64
CA ILE A 152 -3.50 -11.90 -7.96
C ILE A 152 -3.89 -10.79 -8.93
N LEU A 153 -2.95 -10.27 -9.71
CA LEU A 153 -3.17 -9.12 -10.60
C LEU A 153 -3.87 -9.49 -11.92
N GLY A 154 -3.75 -10.74 -12.37
CA GLY A 154 -4.40 -11.19 -13.60
C GLY A 154 -5.91 -10.92 -13.61
N PRO A 155 -6.66 -11.37 -12.59
CA PRO A 155 -8.09 -11.03 -12.44
C PRO A 155 -8.35 -9.54 -12.28
N VAL A 156 -7.51 -8.83 -11.51
CA VAL A 156 -7.64 -7.38 -11.26
C VAL A 156 -7.57 -6.57 -12.56
N PHE A 157 -6.66 -6.94 -13.47
CA PHE A 157 -6.52 -6.32 -14.78
C PHE A 157 -7.41 -6.94 -15.86
N LYS A 158 -8.37 -7.80 -15.50
CA LYS A 158 -9.28 -8.52 -16.41
C LYS A 158 -8.59 -9.37 -17.48
N GLU A 159 -7.33 -9.72 -17.26
CA GLU A 159 -6.52 -10.52 -18.18
C GLU A 159 -6.42 -12.00 -17.76
N ASN A 160 -6.86 -12.33 -16.53
CA ASN A 160 -6.79 -13.65 -15.92
C ASN A 160 -5.41 -14.31 -16.08
N LEU A 161 -5.31 -15.45 -16.77
CA LEU A 161 -4.05 -16.16 -17.00
C LEU A 161 -3.38 -15.79 -18.33
N SER A 162 -3.95 -14.87 -19.11
CA SER A 162 -3.46 -14.54 -20.46
C SER A 162 -2.09 -13.87 -20.46
N TRP A 163 -1.67 -13.27 -19.35
CA TRP A 163 -0.30 -12.75 -19.16
C TRP A 163 0.77 -13.84 -19.33
N ARG A 164 0.43 -15.13 -19.18
CA ARG A 164 1.36 -16.24 -19.36
C ARG A 164 1.71 -16.51 -20.81
N THR A 165 0.76 -16.30 -21.72
CA THR A 165 0.82 -16.74 -23.11
C THR A 165 0.90 -15.59 -24.11
N ARG A 166 0.13 -14.51 -23.89
CA ARG A 166 0.05 -13.38 -24.84
C ARG A 166 1.11 -12.31 -24.65
N ASN A 167 1.68 -12.17 -23.45
CA ASN A 167 2.56 -11.05 -23.14
C ASN A 167 3.81 -11.46 -22.34
N PRO A 168 4.94 -11.79 -22.99
CA PRO A 168 6.15 -12.23 -22.29
C PRO A 168 6.73 -11.14 -21.36
N GLY A 169 6.50 -9.87 -21.69
CA GLY A 169 6.89 -8.73 -20.84
C GLY A 169 6.16 -8.72 -19.49
N ARG A 170 4.84 -8.93 -19.47
CA ARG A 170 4.05 -8.97 -18.22
C ARG A 170 4.43 -10.16 -17.35
N LYS A 171 4.63 -11.33 -17.96
CA LYS A 171 5.16 -12.51 -17.23
C LYS A 171 6.49 -12.19 -16.55
N LYS A 172 7.44 -11.57 -17.26
CA LYS A 172 8.74 -11.19 -16.70
C LYS A 172 8.60 -10.16 -15.58
N ALA A 173 7.71 -9.19 -15.73
CA ALA A 173 7.41 -8.20 -14.70
C ALA A 173 6.82 -8.83 -13.43
N TYR A 174 5.80 -9.68 -13.57
CA TYR A 174 5.18 -10.38 -12.44
C TYR A 174 6.13 -11.33 -11.73
N THR A 175 7.00 -12.03 -12.48
CA THR A 175 8.05 -12.87 -11.91
C THR A 175 9.07 -12.05 -11.12
N ARG A 176 9.59 -10.94 -11.69
CA ARG A 176 10.53 -10.05 -10.99
C ARG A 176 9.90 -9.44 -9.73
N ALA A 177 8.67 -8.96 -9.83
CA ALA A 177 7.94 -8.39 -8.71
C ALA A 177 7.69 -9.44 -7.62
N SER A 178 7.35 -10.69 -7.99
CA SER A 178 7.16 -11.78 -7.03
C SER A 178 8.46 -12.13 -6.32
N TYR A 179 9.59 -12.17 -7.03
CA TYR A 179 10.89 -12.36 -6.38
C TYR A 179 11.25 -11.19 -5.47
N ALA A 180 11.05 -9.94 -5.90
CA ALA A 180 11.31 -8.77 -5.07
C ALA A 180 10.49 -8.82 -3.76
N TRP A 181 9.20 -9.13 -3.85
CA TRP A 181 8.33 -9.30 -2.69
C TRP A 181 8.70 -10.51 -1.83
N GLY A 182 9.10 -11.62 -2.45
CA GLY A 182 9.60 -12.79 -1.74
C GLY A 182 10.86 -12.45 -0.92
N PHE A 183 11.87 -11.87 -1.55
CA PHE A 183 13.14 -11.56 -0.88
C PHE A 183 13.03 -10.49 0.19
N ILE A 184 12.21 -9.44 0.01
CA ILE A 184 12.01 -8.43 1.06
C ILE A 184 11.33 -9.04 2.30
N LEU A 185 10.36 -9.94 2.11
CA LEU A 185 9.70 -10.64 3.21
C LEU A 185 10.63 -11.67 3.86
N LEU A 186 11.46 -12.35 3.07
CA LEU A 186 12.46 -13.27 3.59
C LEU A 186 13.48 -12.53 4.46
N ALA A 187 13.97 -11.37 4.00
CA ALA A 187 14.88 -10.53 4.76
C ALA A 187 14.24 -10.04 6.06
N LYS A 188 12.96 -9.59 6.01
CA LYS A 188 12.19 -9.25 7.20
C LYS A 188 12.15 -10.42 8.20
N CYS A 189 11.88 -11.64 7.74
CA CYS A 189 11.85 -12.82 8.61
C CYS A 189 13.23 -13.16 9.18
N ALA A 190 14.29 -13.11 8.35
CA ALA A 190 15.66 -13.37 8.79
C ALA A 190 16.14 -12.42 9.89
N ILE A 191 15.66 -11.17 9.88
CA ILE A 191 15.95 -10.18 10.91
C ILE A 191 15.07 -10.37 12.15
N LEU A 192 13.80 -10.76 11.96
CA LEU A 192 12.80 -10.79 13.04
C LEU A 192 12.81 -12.09 13.86
N PHE A 193 13.11 -13.24 13.26
CA PHE A 193 13.22 -14.53 13.97
C PHE A 193 14.33 -14.64 15.04
N PRO A 194 15.51 -13.99 14.89
CA PRO A 194 16.56 -14.06 15.93
C PRO A 194 16.32 -13.17 17.17
N LEU A 195 15.14 -12.56 17.34
CA LEU A 195 14.78 -11.65 18.46
C LEU A 195 13.82 -12.33 19.46
#